data_AF-A0A8B6EPM6-F1
#
_entry.id   AF-A0A8B6EPM6-F1
#
_cell.length_a   1.000
_cell.length_b   1.000
_cell.length_c   1.000
_cell.angle_alpha   90.00
_cell.angle_beta   90.00
_cell.angle_gamma   90.00
#
_symmetry.space_group_name_H-M   'P 1'
#
loop_
_entity.id
_entity.type
_entity.pdbx_description
1 polymer ?
#
loop_
_entity_poly.entity_id
_entity_poly.type
_entity_poly.pdbx_seq_one_letter_code
_entity_poly.pdbx_strand_id
1 'polypeptide(L)'
;MWKFKKIPDLGRVTTDDEGNVYVTSEETHTVVVVSEDGKRHRELLTESDGLNKPWGIYYDKKENSLLVCNDWDAYLFDVKQQ
;
A
#
# COMPACT_ATOMS: atom_id res chain seq x y z
N MET A 1 -15.94 -20.03 11.32
CA MET A 1 -15.29 -20.50 10.07
C MET A 1 -14.82 -19.27 9.32
N TRP A 2 -13.52 -19.12 9.09
CA TRP A 2 -12.99 -17.92 8.43
C TRP A 2 -13.31 -17.94 6.93
N LYS A 3 -13.72 -16.81 6.37
CA LYS A 3 -13.81 -16.59 4.93
C LYS A 3 -12.57 -15.82 4.49
N PHE A 4 -11.85 -16.32 3.50
CA PHE A 4 -10.70 -15.64 2.92
C PHE A 4 -10.84 -15.62 1.40
N LYS A 5 -10.28 -14.58 0.77
CA LYS A 5 -10.21 -14.41 -0.68
C LYS A 5 -8.74 -14.23 -1.06
N LYS A 6 -8.23 -15.05 -1.98
CA LYS A 6 -6.89 -14.85 -2.55
C LYS A 6 -6.88 -13.54 -3.30
N ILE A 7 -5.97 -12.64 -2.94
CA ILE A 7 -5.69 -11.45 -3.73
C ILE A 7 -4.44 -11.77 -4.57
N PRO A 8 -4.53 -11.74 -5.92
CA PRO A 8 -3.39 -12.01 -6.78
C PRO A 8 -2.33 -10.90 -6.63
N ASP A 9 -1.08 -11.31 -6.52
CA ASP A 9 0.13 -10.46 -6.54
C ASP A 9 0.10 -9.21 -5.66
N LEU A 10 -0.01 -9.46 -4.35
CA LEU A 10 0.27 -8.45 -3.36
C LEU A 10 1.73 -8.55 -2.92
N GLY A 11 2.44 -7.42 -2.96
CA GLY A 11 3.61 -7.19 -2.14
C GLY A 11 3.23 -7.12 -0.66
N ARG A 12 4.09 -6.53 0.17
CA ARG A 12 3.82 -6.33 1.60
C ARG A 12 2.56 -5.46 1.82
N VAL A 13 1.96 -5.62 3.00
CA VAL A 13 0.74 -4.92 3.45
C VAL A 13 0.98 -4.25 4.81
N THR A 14 0.36 -3.10 5.02
CA THR A 14 0.29 -2.40 6.33
C THR A 14 -1.11 -1.81 6.54
N THR A 15 -1.43 -1.39 7.75
CA THR A 15 -2.72 -0.76 8.08
C THR A 15 -2.54 0.52 8.87
N ASP A 16 -3.45 1.47 8.71
CA ASP A 16 -3.59 2.61 9.62
C ASP A 16 -4.52 2.30 10.81
N ASP A 17 -4.79 3.31 11.64
CA ASP A 17 -5.69 3.20 12.80
C ASP A 17 -7.18 3.28 12.43
N GLU A 18 -7.50 3.67 11.18
CA GLU A 18 -8.87 3.73 10.66
C GLU A 18 -9.31 2.41 9.99
N GLY A 19 -8.40 1.44 9.89
CA GLY A 19 -8.65 0.15 9.26
C GLY A 19 -8.45 0.15 7.74
N ASN A 20 -7.85 1.21 7.17
CA ASN A 20 -7.43 1.19 5.79
C ASN A 20 -6.22 0.27 5.64
N VAL A 21 -6.26 -0.58 4.61
CA VAL A 21 -5.20 -1.54 4.30
C VAL A 21 -4.43 -1.03 3.08
N TYR A 22 -3.14 -0.74 3.25
CA TYR A 22 -2.27 -0.31 2.17
C TYR A 22 -1.52 -1.51 1.63
N VAL A 23 -1.58 -1.69 0.32
CA VAL A 23 -1.02 -2.87 -0.34
C VAL A 23 -0.17 -2.44 -1.51
N THR A 24 1.05 -2.98 -1.57
CA THR A 24 1.95 -2.81 -2.72
C THR A 24 1.65 -3.85 -3.79
N SER A 25 1.89 -3.51 -5.05
CA SER A 25 1.85 -4.45 -6.16
C SER A 25 3.06 -4.23 -7.05
N GLU A 26 3.94 -5.23 -7.10
CA GLU A 26 5.12 -5.20 -7.97
C GLU A 26 4.73 -5.19 -9.45
N GLU A 27 3.72 -6.00 -9.83
CA GLU A 27 3.25 -6.12 -11.22
C GLU A 27 2.67 -4.80 -11.76
N THR A 28 1.90 -4.09 -10.94
CA THR A 28 1.23 -2.86 -11.38
C THR A 28 1.97 -1.59 -10.99
N HIS A 29 3.10 -1.69 -10.28
CA HIS A 29 3.87 -0.54 -9.80
C HIS A 29 3.02 0.44 -8.96
N THR A 30 2.16 -0.10 -8.09
CA THR A 30 1.21 0.72 -7.30
C THR A 30 1.25 0.46 -5.81
N VAL A 31 0.75 1.44 -5.05
CA VAL A 31 0.17 1.23 -3.72
C VAL A 31 -1.33 1.51 -3.81
N VAL A 32 -2.13 0.54 -3.38
CA VAL A 32 -3.60 0.66 -3.32
C VAL A 32 -4.08 0.68 -1.88
N VAL A 33 -5.19 1.38 -1.64
CA VAL A 33 -5.94 1.29 -0.39
C VAL A 33 -7.08 0.31 -0.59
N VAL A 34 -7.20 -0.62 0.33
CA VAL A 34 -8.27 -1.62 0.40
C VAL A 34 -9.03 -1.38 1.70
N SER A 35 -10.36 -1.37 1.63
CA SER A 35 -11.19 -1.32 2.84
C SER A 35 -11.09 -2.61 3.64
N GLU A 36 -11.45 -2.57 4.92
CA GLU A 36 -11.43 -3.75 5.81
C GLU A 36 -12.21 -4.95 5.26
N ASP A 37 -13.24 -4.72 4.43
CA ASP A 37 -14.01 -5.77 3.74
C ASP A 37 -13.30 -6.42 2.54
N GLY A 38 -12.05 -6.03 2.27
CA GLY A 38 -11.21 -6.56 1.19
C GLY A 38 -11.54 -6.01 -0.20
N LYS A 39 -12.36 -4.97 -0.32
CA LYS A 39 -12.61 -4.29 -1.61
C LYS A 39 -11.54 -3.24 -1.87
N ARG A 40 -11.01 -3.22 -3.10
CA ARG A 40 -10.12 -2.16 -3.56
C ARG A 40 -10.88 -0.84 -3.49
N HIS A 41 -10.40 0.08 -2.67
CA HIS A 41 -11.05 1.36 -2.46
C HIS A 41 -10.54 2.41 -3.45
N ARG A 42 -9.22 2.56 -3.60
CA ARG A 42 -8.58 3.48 -4.56
C ARG A 42 -7.09 3.17 -4.77
N GLU A 43 -6.53 3.64 -5.89
CA GLU A 43 -5.08 3.76 -6.07
C GLU A 43 -4.57 4.99 -5.31
N LEU A 44 -3.49 4.83 -4.54
CA LEU A 44 -2.91 5.89 -3.72
C LEU A 44 -1.63 6.44 -4.33
N LEU A 45 -0.76 5.54 -4.80
CA LEU A 45 0.51 5.85 -5.44
C LEU A 45 0.68 4.96 -6.67
N THR A 46 1.38 5.47 -7.67
CA THR A 46 1.58 4.85 -8.98
C THR A 46 3.03 4.98 -9.43
N GLU A 47 3.36 4.39 -10.58
CA GLU A 47 4.67 4.59 -11.24
C GLU A 47 4.98 6.08 -11.47
N SER A 48 3.96 6.92 -11.71
CA SER A 48 4.14 8.36 -11.90
C SER A 48 4.58 9.10 -10.62
N ASP A 49 4.38 8.48 -9.45
CA ASP A 49 4.87 8.94 -8.15
C ASP A 49 6.28 8.40 -7.83
N GLY A 50 6.91 7.71 -8.78
CA GLY A 50 8.26 7.14 -8.66
C GLY A 50 8.30 5.67 -8.26
N LEU A 51 7.16 4.97 -8.17
CA LEU A 51 7.15 3.56 -7.81
C LEU A 51 7.73 2.67 -8.92
N ASN A 52 8.63 1.76 -8.55
CA ASN A 52 9.19 0.78 -9.47
C ASN A 52 9.36 -0.57 -8.77
N LYS A 53 8.44 -1.49 -9.05
CA LYS A 53 8.33 -2.79 -8.39
C LYS A 53 8.41 -2.68 -6.85
N PRO A 54 7.43 -2.02 -6.23
CA PRO A 54 7.41 -1.87 -4.79
C PRO A 54 7.20 -3.23 -4.11
N TRP A 55 8.12 -3.63 -3.24
CA TRP A 55 8.10 -4.93 -2.54
C TRP A 55 7.95 -4.78 -1.02
N GLY A 56 8.12 -3.57 -0.47
CA GLY A 56 8.02 -3.29 0.96
C GLY A 56 7.18 -2.05 1.26
N ILE A 57 6.42 -2.08 2.35
CA ILE A 57 5.64 -0.92 2.83
C ILE A 57 5.56 -0.90 4.36
N TYR A 58 5.65 0.28 4.94
CA TYR A 58 5.43 0.56 6.36
C TYR A 58 4.67 1.86 6.54
N TYR A 59 3.68 1.87 7.42
CA TYR A 59 2.96 3.06 7.82
C TYR A 59 3.47 3.58 9.17
N ASP A 60 4.00 4.81 9.18
CA ASP A 60 4.34 5.52 10.39
C ASP A 60 3.13 6.32 10.87
N LYS A 61 2.54 5.85 11.97
CA LYS A 61 1.37 6.47 12.60
C LYS A 61 1.66 7.86 13.18
N LYS A 62 2.90 8.10 13.62
CA LYS A 62 3.28 9.33 14.30
C LYS A 62 3.37 10.49 13.31
N GLU A 63 3.96 10.23 12.16
CA GLU A 63 4.17 11.22 11.10
C GLU A 63 3.12 11.12 9.98
N ASN A 64 2.17 10.18 10.08
CA ASN A 64 1.15 9.89 9.09
C ASN A 64 1.75 9.72 7.66
N SER A 65 2.74 8.85 7.55
CA SER A 65 3.51 8.65 6.32
C SER A 65 3.69 7.18 5.95
N LEU A 66 3.96 6.93 4.67
CA LEU A 66 4.25 5.61 4.11
C LEU A 66 5.70 5.56 3.63
N LEU A 67 6.49 4.66 4.20
CA LEU A 67 7.76 4.24 3.63
C LEU A 67 7.49 3.10 2.65
N VAL A 68 7.88 3.29 1.38
CA VAL A 68 7.72 2.28 0.32
C VAL A 68 9.08 1.91 -0.24
N CYS A 69 9.43 0.62 -0.20
CA CYS A 69 10.66 0.08 -0.77
C CYS A 69 10.40 -0.45 -2.18
N ASN A 70 11.19 0.01 -3.14
CA ASN A 70 11.24 -0.39 -4.54
C ASN A 70 12.49 -1.26 -4.80
N ASP A 71 12.66 -1.75 -6.03
CA ASP A 71 13.81 -2.60 -6.43
C ASP A 71 15.17 -2.07 -5.91
N TRP A 72 15.43 -0.76 -6.05
CA TRP A 72 16.72 -0.14 -5.74
C TRP A 72 16.66 1.05 -4.77
N ASP A 73 15.46 1.59 -4.54
CA ASP A 73 15.26 2.83 -3.78
C ASP A 73 14.14 2.67 -2.74
N ALA A 74 14.06 3.60 -1.80
CA ALA A 74 12.90 3.73 -0.92
C ALA A 74 12.46 5.20 -0.86
N TYR A 75 11.15 5.41 -0.86
CA TYR A 75 10.55 6.74 -0.80
C TYR A 75 9.61 6.85 0.40
N LEU A 76 9.61 8.02 1.02
CA LEU A 76 8.70 8.38 2.09
C LEU A 76 7.61 9.28 1.51
N PHE A 77 6.35 8.92 1.72
CA PHE A 77 5.18 9.65 1.23
C PHE A 77 4.31 10.11 2.39
N ASP A 78 3.90 11.38 2.39
CA ASP A 78 2.88 11.84 3.32
C ASP A 78 1.50 11.30 2.91
N VAL A 79 0.76 10.71 3.85
CA VAL A 79 -0.60 10.25 3.59
C VAL A 79 -1.54 11.45 3.67
N LYS A 80 -1.93 11.97 2.51
CA LYS A 80 -2.94 13.04 2.43
C LYS A 80 -4.32 12.46 2.78
N GLN A 81 -4.92 12.95 3.87
CA GLN A 81 -6.34 12.74 4.12
C GLN A 81 -7.12 13.53 3.06
N GLN A 82 -8.00 12.86 2.32
CA GLN A 82 -8.97 13.50 1.42
C GLN A 82 -10.28 13.71 2.16
#